data_AF-A0A0N0BLH1-F1
#
_entry.id   AF-A0A0N0BLH1-F1
#
_cell.length_a   1.000
_cell.length_b   1.000
_cell.length_c   1.000
_cell.angle_alpha   90.00
_cell.angle_beta   90.00
_cell.angle_gamma   90.00
#
_symmetry.space_group_name_H-M   'P 1'
#
loop_
_entity.id
_entity.type
_entity.pdbx_description
1 polymer ?
#
loop_
_entity_poly.entity_id
_entity_poly.type
_entity_poly.pdbx_seq_one_letter_code
_entity_poly.pdbx_strand_id
1 'polypeptide(L)'
;MNLLDRISRLIRANLNDLLRRAEDPEKIIEQAVLDMKEALKEAREQVAAAMAEAKRLEREVESHLKEAALWEEKAKEALKAGREDLAKEALRRRKRALDLAEGFKAQLEEQKGLTDRLMTQLKALEAKIDEAEARKKLLLARKKGVEAAEAVRRMGSRLERHPALEAFEEMEARILAMEDRHEALKELDGQDLDKELSALSADKEVEEELLRLKRELGQA
;
A
#
# COMPACT_ATOMS: atom_id res chain seq x y z
N MET A 1 11.70 -6.01 26.43
CA MET A 1 12.33 -6.25 25.11
C MET A 1 11.30 -5.95 24.04
N ASN A 2 11.55 -4.98 23.14
CA ASN A 2 10.56 -4.59 22.13
C ASN A 2 10.42 -5.65 21.03
N LEU A 3 9.20 -5.83 20.51
CA LEU A 3 8.94 -6.62 19.31
C LEU A 3 9.78 -6.12 18.12
N LEU A 4 9.90 -4.80 17.99
CA LEU A 4 10.76 -4.13 17.02
C LEU A 4 12.26 -4.47 17.19
N ASP A 5 12.74 -4.73 18.41
CA ASP A 5 14.13 -5.14 18.65
C ASP A 5 14.36 -6.61 18.28
N ARG A 6 13.35 -7.48 18.41
CA ARG A 6 13.43 -8.86 17.88
C ARG A 6 13.43 -8.86 16.37
N ILE A 7 12.53 -8.11 15.74
CA ILE A 7 12.46 -7.98 14.27
C ILE A 7 13.73 -7.30 13.73
N SER A 8 14.20 -6.23 14.37
CA SER A 8 15.44 -5.55 13.95
C SER A 8 16.68 -6.41 14.13
N ARG A 9 16.71 -7.30 15.13
CA ARG A 9 17.78 -8.29 15.29
C ARG A 9 17.69 -9.40 14.25
N LEU A 10 16.50 -9.90 13.91
CA LEU A 10 16.33 -10.86 12.81
C LEU A 10 16.83 -10.28 11.48
N ILE A 11 16.50 -9.01 11.20
CA ILE A 11 16.95 -8.31 9.99
C ILE A 11 18.48 -8.07 10.01
N ARG A 12 19.05 -7.58 11.13
CA ARG A 12 20.49 -7.26 11.22
C ARG A 12 21.39 -8.48 11.32
N ALA A 13 20.97 -9.52 12.01
CA ALA A 13 21.78 -10.71 12.26
C ALA A 13 21.91 -11.60 11.02
N ASN A 14 20.97 -11.52 10.07
CA ASN A 14 21.00 -12.36 8.86
C ASN A 14 21.49 -11.62 7.61
N LEU A 15 21.16 -10.34 7.38
CA LEU A 15 21.45 -9.72 6.08
C LEU A 15 22.94 -9.55 5.78
N ASN A 16 23.74 -9.00 6.71
CA ASN A 16 25.12 -8.62 6.39
C ASN A 16 26.07 -9.79 6.19
N ASP A 17 25.89 -10.89 6.93
CA ASP A 17 26.73 -12.08 6.82
C ASP A 17 26.25 -13.04 5.72
N LEU A 18 24.93 -13.12 5.46
CA LEU A 18 24.40 -13.92 4.33
C LEU A 18 24.66 -13.25 2.97
N LEU A 19 24.52 -11.91 2.84
CA LEU A 19 24.83 -11.21 1.58
C LEU A 19 26.30 -11.37 1.14
N ARG A 20 27.22 -11.56 2.09
CA ARG A 20 28.65 -11.76 1.81
C ARG A 20 29.01 -13.20 1.41
N ARG A 21 28.13 -14.18 1.68
CA ARG A 21 28.38 -15.62 1.49
C ARG A 21 27.40 -16.31 0.53
N ALA A 22 26.36 -15.63 0.09
CA ALA A 22 25.31 -16.26 -0.70
C ALA A 22 25.60 -16.24 -2.20
N GLU A 23 25.45 -17.39 -2.83
CA GLU A 23 25.46 -17.54 -4.29
C GLU A 23 24.25 -16.86 -4.95
N ASP A 24 23.15 -16.67 -4.22
CA ASP A 24 21.91 -16.05 -4.74
C ASP A 24 21.33 -15.00 -3.76
N PRO A 25 21.77 -13.73 -3.84
CA PRO A 25 21.30 -12.65 -2.96
C PRO A 25 19.82 -12.29 -3.16
N GLU A 26 19.21 -12.66 -4.29
CA GLU A 26 17.80 -12.43 -4.56
C GLU A 26 16.92 -13.24 -3.60
N LYS A 27 17.15 -14.56 -3.50
CA LYS A 27 16.40 -15.45 -2.60
C LYS A 27 16.44 -15.01 -1.14
N ILE A 28 17.57 -14.48 -0.68
CA ILE A 28 17.70 -13.97 0.69
C ILE A 28 16.84 -12.74 0.92
N ILE A 29 16.82 -11.82 -0.04
CA ILE A 29 15.96 -10.62 0.05
C ILE A 29 14.49 -11.03 0.00
N GLU A 30 14.14 -12.01 -0.83
CA GLU A 30 12.77 -12.55 -0.86
C GLU A 30 12.37 -13.15 0.48
N GLN A 31 13.21 -14.01 1.04
CA GLN A 31 12.97 -14.65 2.34
C GLN A 31 12.88 -13.63 3.46
N ALA A 32 13.76 -12.64 3.49
CA ALA A 32 13.72 -11.59 4.51
C ALA A 32 12.40 -10.81 4.48
N VAL A 33 11.86 -10.50 3.30
CA VAL A 33 10.54 -9.86 3.16
C VAL A 33 9.42 -10.79 3.63
N LEU A 34 9.50 -12.10 3.36
CA LEU A 34 8.54 -13.08 3.86
C LEU A 34 8.55 -13.17 5.39
N ASP A 35 9.73 -13.28 6.00
CA ASP A 35 9.89 -13.31 7.45
C ASP A 35 9.34 -12.04 8.11
N MET A 36 9.55 -10.88 7.48
CA MET A 36 8.97 -9.62 7.96
C MET A 36 7.43 -9.61 7.89
N LYS A 37 6.84 -10.21 6.84
CA LYS A 37 5.37 -10.35 6.72
C LYS A 37 4.79 -11.32 7.76
N GLU A 38 5.49 -12.40 8.06
CA GLU A 38 5.09 -13.31 9.14
C GLU A 38 5.15 -12.60 10.49
N ALA A 39 6.24 -11.88 10.78
CA ALA A 39 6.35 -11.06 11.98
C ALA A 39 5.26 -9.99 12.08
N LEU A 40 4.84 -9.41 10.94
CA LEU A 40 3.72 -8.47 10.88
C LEU A 40 2.41 -9.14 11.27
N LYS A 41 2.16 -10.38 10.82
CA LYS A 41 0.97 -11.14 11.19
C LYS A 41 0.94 -11.39 12.70
N GLU A 42 2.04 -11.87 13.27
CA GLU A 42 2.15 -12.07 14.72
C GLU A 42 1.94 -10.76 15.50
N ALA A 43 2.51 -9.65 15.01
CA ALA A 43 2.34 -8.34 15.62
C ALA A 43 0.86 -7.90 15.63
N ARG A 44 0.13 -8.14 14.52
CA ARG A 44 -1.31 -7.85 14.44
C ARG A 44 -2.12 -8.68 15.43
N GLU A 45 -1.80 -9.96 15.58
CA GLU A 45 -2.46 -10.84 16.56
C GLU A 45 -2.23 -10.35 18.00
N GLN A 46 -1.02 -9.91 18.34
CA GLN A 46 -0.71 -9.35 19.66
C GLN A 46 -1.44 -8.03 19.92
N VAL A 47 -1.50 -7.14 18.93
CA VAL A 47 -2.28 -5.89 19.01
C VAL A 47 -3.76 -6.20 19.22
N ALA A 48 -4.32 -7.15 18.47
CA ALA A 48 -5.71 -7.56 18.61
C ALA A 48 -6.02 -8.14 20.00
N ALA A 49 -5.12 -8.96 20.55
CA ALA A 49 -5.25 -9.47 21.91
C ALA A 49 -5.22 -8.34 22.95
N ALA A 50 -4.33 -7.36 22.80
CA ALA A 50 -4.26 -6.20 23.69
C ALA A 50 -5.53 -5.34 23.63
N MET A 51 -6.10 -5.13 22.43
CA MET A 51 -7.37 -4.44 22.22
C MET A 51 -8.54 -5.20 22.85
N ALA A 52 -8.57 -6.53 22.71
CA ALA A 52 -9.60 -7.37 23.31
C ALA A 52 -9.59 -7.29 24.84
N GLU A 53 -8.40 -7.25 25.44
CA GLU A 53 -8.22 -7.08 26.88
C GLU A 53 -8.67 -5.68 27.35
N ALA A 54 -8.32 -4.63 26.62
CA ALA A 54 -8.84 -3.29 26.90
C ALA A 54 -10.38 -3.28 26.87
N LYS A 55 -10.99 -3.93 25.88
CA LYS A 55 -12.45 -4.02 25.78
C LYS A 55 -13.07 -4.84 26.91
N ARG A 56 -12.37 -5.86 27.40
CA ARG A 56 -12.80 -6.64 28.57
C ARG A 56 -12.80 -5.76 29.82
N LEU A 57 -11.72 -5.04 30.09
CA LEU A 57 -11.62 -4.11 31.22
C LEU A 57 -12.69 -3.02 31.16
N GLU A 58 -12.98 -2.47 29.98
CA GLU A 58 -14.06 -1.50 29.80
C GLU A 58 -15.43 -2.07 30.21
N ARG A 59 -15.73 -3.33 29.87
CA ARG A 59 -16.95 -4.00 30.31
C ARG A 59 -17.01 -4.21 31.83
N GLU A 60 -15.89 -4.52 32.48
CA GLU A 60 -15.83 -4.64 33.95
C GLU A 60 -16.13 -3.30 34.62
N VAL A 61 -15.53 -2.21 34.12
CA VAL A 61 -15.83 -0.85 34.61
C VAL A 61 -17.32 -0.54 34.46
N GLU A 62 -17.89 -0.76 33.28
CA GLU A 62 -19.31 -0.49 33.03
C GLU A 62 -20.23 -1.33 33.92
N SER A 63 -19.91 -2.62 34.10
CA SER A 63 -20.66 -3.55 34.95
C SER A 63 -20.70 -3.06 36.40
N HIS A 64 -19.56 -2.71 36.98
CA HIS A 64 -19.50 -2.23 38.37
C HIS A 64 -20.13 -0.84 38.55
N LEU A 65 -20.07 0.04 37.55
CA LEU A 65 -20.80 1.31 37.60
C LEU A 65 -22.32 1.09 37.58
N LYS A 66 -22.82 0.14 36.78
CA LYS A 66 -24.24 -0.26 36.80
C LYS A 66 -24.64 -0.86 38.13
N GLU A 67 -23.79 -1.70 38.73
CA GLU A 67 -24.02 -2.26 40.05
C GLU A 67 -24.08 -1.16 41.13
N ALA A 68 -23.17 -0.18 41.08
CA ALA A 68 -23.17 0.95 41.99
C ALA A 68 -24.47 1.78 41.88
N ALA A 69 -24.95 2.03 40.65
CA ALA A 69 -26.22 2.72 40.42
C ALA A 69 -27.41 1.93 40.96
N LEU A 70 -27.43 0.61 40.79
CA LEU A 70 -28.48 -0.25 41.36
C LEU A 70 -28.51 -0.18 42.89
N TRP A 71 -27.34 -0.22 43.55
CA TRP A 71 -27.27 -0.09 45.00
C TRP A 71 -27.64 1.30 45.51
N GLU A 72 -27.39 2.34 44.71
CA GLU A 72 -27.89 3.69 44.98
C GLU A 72 -29.42 3.75 44.99
N GLU A 73 -30.08 3.18 43.97
CA GLU A 73 -31.55 3.17 43.92
C GLU A 73 -32.15 2.37 45.10
N LYS A 74 -31.58 1.20 45.41
CA LYS A 74 -31.98 0.42 46.60
C LYS A 74 -31.80 1.20 47.91
N ALA A 75 -30.74 2.00 48.04
CA ALA A 75 -30.54 2.85 49.21
C ALA A 75 -31.63 3.93 49.31
N LYS A 76 -31.99 4.56 48.20
CA LYS A 76 -33.08 5.55 48.13
C LYS A 76 -34.43 4.92 48.51
N GLU A 77 -34.73 3.72 48.01
CA GLU A 77 -35.95 2.97 48.38
C GLU A 77 -36.00 2.64 49.87
N ALA A 78 -34.90 2.15 50.45
CA ALA A 78 -34.81 1.86 51.87
C ALA A 78 -35.03 3.11 52.74
N LEU A 79 -34.48 4.25 52.34
CA LEU A 79 -34.72 5.54 53.02
C LEU A 79 -36.18 5.97 52.95
N LYS A 80 -36.83 5.85 51.77
CA LYS A 80 -38.27 6.14 51.62
C LYS A 80 -39.13 5.25 52.52
N ALA A 81 -38.68 4.02 52.78
CA ALA A 81 -39.34 3.08 53.68
C ALA A 81 -38.96 3.25 55.17
N GLY A 82 -38.17 4.28 55.52
CA GLY A 82 -37.71 4.54 56.89
C GLY A 82 -36.70 3.51 57.43
N ARG A 83 -36.11 2.68 56.57
CA ARG A 83 -35.13 1.65 56.95
C ARG A 83 -33.70 2.11 56.71
N GLU A 84 -33.20 2.96 57.61
CA GLU A 84 -31.86 3.54 57.52
C GLU A 84 -30.73 2.50 57.58
N ASP A 85 -30.93 1.40 58.32
CA ASP A 85 -30.00 0.28 58.43
C ASP A 85 -29.75 -0.37 57.06
N LEU A 86 -30.83 -0.65 56.32
CA LEU A 86 -30.77 -1.20 54.96
C LEU A 86 -30.17 -0.19 53.97
N ALA A 87 -30.49 1.09 54.12
CA ALA A 87 -29.90 2.14 53.29
C ALA A 87 -28.37 2.22 53.47
N LYS A 88 -27.90 2.16 54.72
CA LYS A 88 -26.46 2.15 55.04
C LYS A 88 -25.75 0.94 54.43
N GLU A 89 -26.35 -0.25 54.48
CA GLU A 89 -25.75 -1.44 53.87
C GLU A 89 -25.74 -1.38 52.33
N ALA A 90 -26.81 -0.87 51.71
CA ALA A 90 -26.84 -0.63 50.28
C ALA A 90 -25.75 0.37 49.85
N LEU A 91 -25.55 1.46 50.60
CA LEU A 91 -24.48 2.42 50.34
C LEU A 91 -23.07 1.82 50.51
N ARG A 92 -22.86 0.91 51.47
CA ARG A 92 -21.59 0.17 51.58
C ARG A 92 -21.32 -0.70 50.35
N ARG A 93 -22.34 -1.38 49.82
CA ARG A 93 -22.24 -2.16 48.59
C ARG A 93 -21.96 -1.28 47.37
N ARG A 94 -22.66 -0.15 47.25
CA ARG A 94 -22.38 0.88 46.23
C ARG A 94 -20.92 1.30 46.29
N LYS A 95 -20.41 1.65 47.48
CA LYS A 95 -19.01 2.07 47.64
C LYS A 95 -18.04 1.00 47.14
N ARG A 96 -18.23 -0.25 47.55
CA ARG A 96 -17.40 -1.37 47.08
C ARG A 96 -17.40 -1.51 45.56
N ALA A 97 -18.56 -1.38 44.92
CA ALA A 97 -18.66 -1.43 43.45
C ALA A 97 -17.94 -0.24 42.79
N LEU A 98 -18.02 0.97 43.36
CA LEU A 98 -17.28 2.13 42.87
C LEU A 98 -15.77 1.95 43.02
N ASP A 99 -15.30 1.47 44.16
CA ASP A 99 -13.88 1.21 44.41
C ASP A 99 -13.32 0.18 43.40
N LEU A 100 -14.10 -0.86 43.08
CA LEU A 100 -13.75 -1.84 42.04
C LEU A 100 -13.73 -1.22 40.64
N ALA A 101 -14.75 -0.42 40.30
CA ALA A 101 -14.81 0.27 39.01
C ALA A 101 -13.62 1.20 38.82
N GLU A 102 -13.19 1.90 39.87
CA GLU A 102 -12.00 2.75 39.84
C GLU A 102 -10.72 1.94 39.62
N GLY A 103 -10.56 0.81 40.33
CA GLY A 103 -9.44 -0.11 40.13
C GLY A 103 -9.34 -0.65 38.71
N PHE A 104 -10.46 -1.11 38.13
CA PHE A 104 -10.49 -1.55 36.73
C PHE A 104 -10.27 -0.42 35.74
N LYS A 105 -10.73 0.81 36.06
CA LYS A 105 -10.50 1.98 35.22
C LYS A 105 -9.00 2.33 35.15
N ALA A 106 -8.28 2.24 36.27
CA ALA A 106 -6.84 2.44 36.28
C ALA A 106 -6.12 1.40 35.38
N GLN A 107 -6.50 0.12 35.48
CA GLN A 107 -5.96 -0.93 34.61
C GLN A 107 -6.31 -0.71 33.14
N LEU A 108 -7.54 -0.25 32.85
CA LEU A 108 -7.98 0.06 31.49
C LEU A 108 -7.11 1.16 30.85
N GLU A 109 -6.79 2.22 31.59
CA GLU A 109 -5.96 3.31 31.09
C GLU A 109 -4.51 2.85 30.80
N GLU A 110 -3.94 2.02 31.69
CA GLU A 110 -2.64 1.39 31.42
C GLU A 110 -2.67 0.52 30.15
N GLN A 111 -3.72 -0.30 30.00
CA GLN A 111 -3.89 -1.20 28.86
C GLN A 111 -4.13 -0.45 27.54
N LYS A 112 -4.87 0.67 27.57
CA LYS A 112 -5.00 1.58 26.42
C LYS A 112 -3.65 2.15 26.02
N GLY A 113 -2.86 2.63 26.99
CA GLY A 113 -1.52 3.14 26.72
C GLY A 113 -0.56 2.06 26.16
N LEU A 114 -0.71 0.79 26.56
CA LEU A 114 0.00 -0.32 25.92
C LEU A 114 -0.48 -0.55 24.48
N THR A 115 -1.80 -0.58 24.27
CA THR A 115 -2.42 -0.78 22.95
C THR A 115 -1.97 0.29 21.96
N ASP A 116 -1.97 1.56 22.36
CA ASP A 116 -1.51 2.67 21.52
C ASP A 116 -0.05 2.52 21.11
N ARG A 117 0.83 2.16 22.05
CA ARG A 117 2.24 1.88 21.76
C ARG A 117 2.39 0.73 20.77
N LEU A 118 1.65 -0.36 20.94
CA LEU A 118 1.70 -1.50 20.02
C LEU A 118 1.17 -1.14 18.63
N MET A 119 0.11 -0.34 18.53
CA MET A 119 -0.39 0.18 17.24
C MET A 119 0.63 1.07 16.53
N THR A 120 1.31 1.95 17.25
CA THR A 120 2.38 2.78 16.67
C THR A 120 3.53 1.91 16.16
N GLN A 121 3.95 0.90 16.93
CA GLN A 121 4.99 -0.04 16.51
C GLN A 121 4.57 -0.88 15.29
N LEU A 122 3.31 -1.29 15.24
CA LEU A 122 2.74 -2.03 14.10
C LEU A 122 2.80 -1.19 12.82
N LYS A 123 2.34 0.07 12.87
CA LYS A 123 2.41 0.99 11.71
C LYS A 123 3.84 1.21 11.23
N ALA A 124 4.79 1.34 12.17
CA ALA A 124 6.20 1.48 11.83
C ALA A 124 6.77 0.21 11.18
N LEU A 125 6.30 -0.98 11.57
CA LEU A 125 6.67 -2.25 10.95
C LEU A 125 6.10 -2.36 9.54
N GLU A 126 4.83 -1.99 9.33
CA GLU A 126 4.18 -1.94 8.01
C GLU A 126 4.98 -1.06 7.04
N ALA A 127 5.28 0.18 7.45
CA ALA A 127 6.07 1.10 6.63
C ALA A 127 7.46 0.56 6.25
N LYS A 128 8.13 -0.15 7.17
CA LYS A 128 9.43 -0.79 6.90
C LYS A 128 9.32 -1.97 5.93
N ILE A 129 8.21 -2.71 5.97
CA ILE A 129 7.96 -3.81 5.03
C ILE A 129 7.75 -3.24 3.63
N ASP A 130 6.93 -2.19 3.50
CA ASP A 130 6.69 -1.52 2.21
C ASP A 130 8.00 -0.98 1.61
N GLU A 131 8.85 -0.37 2.45
CA GLU A 131 10.18 0.08 2.05
C GLU A 131 11.07 -1.09 1.59
N ALA A 132 11.07 -2.21 2.33
CA ALA A 132 11.83 -3.40 1.96
C ALA A 132 11.35 -4.00 0.63
N GLU A 133 10.04 -4.03 0.37
CA GLU A 133 9.48 -4.48 -0.89
C GLU A 133 9.87 -3.57 -2.07
N ALA A 134 9.82 -2.25 -1.88
CA ALA A 134 10.24 -1.30 -2.90
C ALA A 134 11.73 -1.46 -3.23
N ARG A 135 12.58 -1.60 -2.20
CA ARG A 135 14.02 -1.88 -2.36
C ARG A 135 14.27 -3.20 -3.07
N LYS A 136 13.54 -4.27 -2.72
CA LYS A 136 13.59 -5.55 -3.42
C LYS A 136 13.32 -5.37 -4.92
N LYS A 137 12.20 -4.72 -5.29
CA LYS A 137 11.85 -4.48 -6.71
C LYS A 137 12.95 -3.73 -7.46
N LEU A 138 13.51 -2.68 -6.85
CA LEU A 138 14.61 -1.91 -7.43
C LEU A 138 15.87 -2.75 -7.66
N LEU A 139 16.25 -3.58 -6.68
CA LEU A 139 17.42 -4.45 -6.78
C LEU A 139 17.25 -5.50 -7.87
N LEU A 140 16.06 -6.09 -7.98
CA LEU A 140 15.75 -7.05 -9.04
C LEU A 140 15.80 -6.41 -10.44
N ALA A 141 15.26 -5.20 -10.59
CA ALA A 141 15.33 -4.46 -11.86
C ALA A 141 16.79 -4.14 -12.24
N ARG A 142 17.61 -3.71 -11.26
CA ARG A 142 19.05 -3.46 -11.49
C ARG A 142 19.79 -4.73 -11.88
N LYS A 143 19.54 -5.86 -11.20
CA LYS A 143 20.13 -7.17 -11.55
C LYS A 143 19.82 -7.53 -13.00
N LYS A 144 18.55 -7.45 -13.42
CA LYS A 144 18.14 -7.70 -14.82
C LYS A 144 18.85 -6.78 -15.82
N GLY A 145 19.00 -5.50 -15.50
CA GLY A 145 19.74 -4.54 -16.34
C GLY A 145 21.23 -4.88 -16.47
N VAL A 146 21.88 -5.28 -15.37
CA VAL A 146 23.28 -5.74 -15.38
C VAL A 146 23.44 -7.04 -16.15
N GLU A 147 22.54 -8.02 -15.94
CA GLU A 147 22.55 -9.29 -16.67
C GLU A 147 22.35 -9.07 -18.18
N ALA A 148 21.45 -8.16 -18.58
CA ALA A 148 21.27 -7.78 -19.98
C ALA A 148 22.53 -7.12 -20.56
N ALA A 149 23.15 -6.18 -19.84
CA ALA A 149 24.40 -5.54 -20.26
C ALA A 149 25.57 -6.55 -20.37
N GLU A 150 25.66 -7.49 -19.43
CA GLU A 150 26.63 -8.58 -19.49
C GLU A 150 26.36 -9.54 -20.65
N ALA A 151 25.10 -9.87 -20.93
CA ALA A 151 24.73 -10.71 -22.07
C ALA A 151 25.14 -10.04 -23.38
N VAL A 152 24.86 -8.74 -23.55
CA VAL A 152 25.32 -7.95 -24.70
C VAL A 152 26.84 -7.93 -24.79
N ARG A 153 27.56 -7.72 -23.68
CA ARG A 153 29.03 -7.74 -23.68
C ARG A 153 29.62 -9.12 -24.00
N ARG A 154 29.02 -10.20 -23.48
CA ARG A 154 29.41 -11.59 -23.77
C ARG A 154 29.13 -11.94 -25.24
N MET A 155 28.01 -11.47 -25.78
CA MET A 155 27.71 -11.55 -27.21
C MET A 155 28.74 -10.77 -28.02
N GLY A 156 29.04 -9.50 -27.68
CA GLY A 156 30.09 -8.70 -28.30
C GLY A 156 31.46 -9.39 -28.30
N SER A 157 31.86 -10.00 -27.17
CA SER A 157 33.11 -10.76 -27.08
C SER A 157 33.10 -12.11 -27.83
N ARG A 158 31.92 -12.69 -28.11
CA ARG A 158 31.77 -13.88 -28.97
C ARG A 158 31.64 -13.52 -30.45
N LEU A 159 31.24 -12.28 -30.75
CA LEU A 159 31.03 -11.77 -32.09
C LEU A 159 32.34 -11.28 -32.74
N GLU A 160 33.43 -11.07 -31.98
CA GLU A 160 34.78 -10.83 -32.54
C GLU A 160 35.36 -12.01 -33.38
N ARG A 161 34.64 -13.15 -33.51
CA ARG A 161 35.07 -14.29 -34.34
C ARG A 161 33.94 -15.00 -35.11
N HIS A 162 33.01 -14.30 -35.76
CA HIS A 162 32.12 -14.99 -36.71
C HIS A 162 31.60 -14.11 -37.87
N PRO A 163 31.59 -14.61 -39.14
CA PRO A 163 30.99 -13.94 -40.31
C PRO A 163 29.48 -13.67 -40.25
N ALA A 164 28.83 -13.95 -39.11
CA ALA A 164 27.40 -13.77 -38.90
C ALA A 164 27.03 -12.34 -38.48
N LEU A 165 28.01 -11.52 -38.08
CA LEU A 165 27.82 -10.08 -37.83
C LEU A 165 27.50 -9.32 -39.12
N GLU A 166 28.22 -9.59 -40.21
CA GLU A 166 27.96 -8.94 -41.52
C GLU A 166 26.54 -9.23 -42.02
N ALA A 167 26.03 -10.45 -41.79
CA ALA A 167 24.66 -10.82 -42.14
C ALA A 167 23.60 -10.18 -41.21
N PHE A 168 23.96 -9.86 -39.97
CA PHE A 168 23.07 -9.17 -39.03
C PHE A 168 23.01 -7.67 -39.32
N GLU A 169 24.14 -7.05 -39.63
CA GLU A 169 24.23 -5.66 -40.10
C GLU A 169 23.50 -5.48 -41.45
N GLU A 170 23.61 -6.43 -42.39
CA GLU A 170 22.82 -6.42 -43.63
C GLU A 170 21.30 -6.55 -43.37
N MET A 171 20.91 -7.37 -42.40
CA MET A 171 19.49 -7.55 -42.05
C MET A 171 18.94 -6.31 -41.35
N GLU A 172 19.71 -5.70 -40.43
CA GLU A 172 19.35 -4.45 -39.75
C GLU A 172 19.23 -3.30 -40.75
N ALA A 173 20.17 -3.19 -41.71
CA ALA A 173 20.08 -2.23 -42.81
C ALA A 173 18.87 -2.46 -43.72
N ARG A 174 18.45 -3.72 -43.94
CA ARG A 174 17.23 -4.04 -44.71
C ARG A 174 15.96 -3.72 -43.93
N ILE A 175 15.93 -3.92 -42.62
CA ILE A 175 14.78 -3.59 -41.78
C ILE A 175 14.62 -2.08 -41.69
N LEU A 176 15.70 -1.34 -41.45
CA LEU A 176 15.71 0.13 -41.53
C LEU A 176 15.23 0.64 -42.89
N ALA A 177 15.71 0.06 -43.99
CA ALA A 177 15.24 0.42 -45.32
C ALA A 177 13.75 0.06 -45.56
N MET A 178 13.22 -0.96 -44.89
CA MET A 178 11.80 -1.29 -44.91
C MET A 178 10.97 -0.35 -44.04
N GLU A 179 11.48 0.05 -42.88
CA GLU A 179 10.86 1.03 -41.98
C GLU A 179 10.82 2.42 -42.65
N ASP A 180 11.92 2.89 -43.22
CA ASP A 180 12.00 4.12 -44.00
C ASP A 180 11.02 4.10 -45.19
N ARG A 181 10.89 2.95 -45.86
CA ARG A 181 9.94 2.78 -46.97
C ARG A 181 8.49 2.76 -46.50
N HIS A 182 8.24 2.20 -45.32
CA HIS A 182 6.91 2.18 -44.70
C HIS A 182 6.52 3.55 -44.13
N GLU A 183 7.49 4.34 -43.68
CA GLU A 183 7.32 5.72 -43.25
C GLU A 183 7.09 6.64 -44.45
N ALA A 184 7.85 6.48 -45.54
CA ALA A 184 7.61 7.17 -46.80
C ALA A 184 6.24 6.81 -47.43
N LEU A 185 5.80 5.56 -47.31
CA LEU A 185 4.45 5.15 -47.74
C LEU A 185 3.35 5.77 -46.86
N LYS A 186 3.56 5.87 -45.54
CA LYS A 186 2.65 6.61 -44.65
C LYS A 186 2.60 8.10 -44.97
N GLU A 187 3.70 8.69 -45.38
CA GLU A 187 3.76 10.11 -45.77
C GLU A 187 3.07 10.35 -47.12
N LEU A 188 3.13 9.37 -48.05
CA LEU A 188 2.34 9.37 -49.29
C LEU A 188 0.83 9.19 -49.03
N ASP A 189 0.43 8.24 -48.17
CA ASP A 189 -0.98 8.05 -47.78
C ASP A 189 -1.52 9.24 -46.97
N GLY A 190 -0.69 9.88 -46.15
CA GLY A 190 -1.02 11.11 -45.44
C GLY A 190 -1.23 12.31 -46.38
N GLN A 191 -0.46 12.40 -47.47
CA GLN A 191 -0.63 13.43 -48.49
C GLN A 191 -1.92 13.27 -49.31
N ASP A 192 -2.43 12.05 -49.50
CA ASP A 192 -3.72 11.81 -50.16
C ASP A 192 -4.90 12.10 -49.22
N LEU A 193 -4.79 11.78 -47.93
CA LEU A 193 -5.83 12.11 -46.94
C LEU A 193 -5.96 13.62 -46.71
N ASP A 194 -4.85 14.37 -46.64
CA ASP A 194 -4.87 15.84 -46.51
C ASP A 194 -5.36 16.53 -47.80
N LYS A 195 -5.11 15.94 -48.97
CA LYS A 195 -5.70 16.40 -50.24
C LYS A 195 -7.21 16.16 -50.30
N GLU A 196 -7.70 15.01 -49.85
CA GLU A 196 -9.14 14.72 -49.76
C GLU A 196 -9.84 15.62 -48.72
N LEU A 197 -9.22 15.89 -47.57
CA LEU A 197 -9.73 16.82 -46.55
C LEU A 197 -9.73 18.29 -47.02
N SER A 198 -8.72 18.71 -47.78
CA SER A 198 -8.66 20.03 -48.38
C SER A 198 -9.69 20.21 -49.50
N ALA A 199 -9.95 19.15 -50.29
CA ALA A 199 -11.02 19.14 -51.30
C ALA A 199 -12.42 19.22 -50.66
N LEU A 200 -12.64 18.58 -49.51
CA LEU A 200 -13.88 18.66 -48.72
C LEU A 200 -14.14 20.05 -48.11
N SER A 201 -13.09 20.82 -47.86
CA SER A 201 -13.19 22.20 -47.35
C SER A 201 -13.39 23.21 -48.49
N ALA A 202 -12.84 22.95 -49.68
CA ALA A 202 -13.03 23.77 -50.88
C ALA A 202 -14.49 23.74 -51.41
N ASP A 203 -15.21 22.62 -51.28
CA ASP A 203 -16.62 22.53 -51.72
C ASP A 203 -17.57 23.38 -50.88
N LYS A 204 -17.28 23.61 -49.58
CA LYS A 204 -18.10 24.45 -48.71
C LYS A 204 -17.95 25.95 -48.99
N GLU A 205 -16.73 26.41 -49.30
CA GLU A 205 -16.50 27.82 -49.65
C GLU A 205 -17.09 28.15 -51.03
N VAL A 206 -17.04 27.22 -51.99
CA VAL A 206 -17.64 27.40 -53.32
C VAL A 206 -19.17 27.37 -53.29
N GLU A 207 -19.80 26.53 -52.44
CA GLU A 207 -21.26 26.57 -52.23
C GLU A 207 -21.74 27.85 -51.54
N GLU A 208 -21.00 28.37 -50.55
CA GLU A 208 -21.33 29.63 -49.88
C GLU A 208 -21.20 30.83 -50.84
N GLU A 209 -20.20 30.83 -51.72
CA GLU A 209 -19.99 31.89 -52.71
C GLU A 209 -21.02 31.82 -53.86
N LEU A 210 -21.46 30.62 -54.25
CA LEU A 210 -22.58 30.42 -55.18
C LEU A 210 -23.93 30.86 -54.59
N LEU A 211 -24.19 30.59 -53.30
CA LEU A 211 -25.37 31.07 -52.57
C LEU A 211 -25.36 32.60 -52.45
N ARG A 212 -24.20 33.22 -52.25
CA ARG A 212 -24.05 34.68 -52.24
C ARG A 212 -24.38 35.28 -53.62
N LEU A 213 -23.85 34.70 -54.69
CA LEU A 213 -24.10 35.13 -56.07
C LEU A 213 -25.57 34.94 -56.51
N LYS A 214 -26.24 33.86 -56.11
CA LYS A 214 -27.67 33.66 -56.37
C LYS A 214 -28.56 34.69 -55.65
N ARG A 215 -28.20 35.07 -54.42
CA ARG A 215 -28.88 36.14 -53.68
C ARG A 215 -28.69 37.51 -54.33
N GLU A 216 -27.51 37.81 -54.86
CA GLU A 216 -27.24 39.06 -55.59
C GLU A 216 -27.92 39.12 -56.97
N LEU A 217 -28.15 37.99 -57.62
CA LEU A 217 -28.81 37.89 -58.94
C LEU A 217 -30.35 37.74 -58.87
N GLY A 218 -30.95 37.75 -57.68
CA GLY A 218 -32.41 37.77 -57.50
C GLY A 218 -33.13 36.50 -57.94
N GLN A 219 -32.44 35.35 -57.94
CA GLN A 219 -33.03 34.04 -58.20
C GLN A 219 -32.95 33.23 -56.90
N ALA A 220 -34.10 33.07 -56.24
CA ALA A 220 -34.24 32.21 -55.06
C ALA A 220 -34.06 30.74 -55.42
#